data_AF-A0A7X5CZ14-F1
#
_entry.id   AF-A0A7X5CZ14-F1
#
_cell.length_a   1.000
_cell.length_b   1.000
_cell.length_c   1.000
_cell.angle_alpha   90.00
_cell.angle_beta   90.00
_cell.angle_gamma   90.00
#
_symmetry.space_group_name_H-M   'P 1'
#
loop_
_entity.id
_entity.type
_entity.pdbx_description
1 polymer ?
#
loop_
_entity_poly.entity_id
_entity_poly.type
_entity_poly.pdbx_seq_one_letter_code
_entity_poly.pdbx_strand_id
1 'polypeptide(L)'
;MSLFMKQSLLENLQKLYDNKKYQEIVDTLLEIEPEQWGYDLTCIFARALNELGEYDDALGYLLKVAQQGRKDYMWYVRIGYTYYLQKKYKDASKMFEKALKLQPNNQEVVLFATLAKSAEKKENIHDSINNMINRLKSIGEESEKENVKNIIEKLPQEKSILNTHTLLRMLHDNDIAFPIEKNLLKHWQGCRNCFATNRIIVEGKKIGFMYRDIPKEGKDDSGWRFTAGDESSEYMADENNFGLYDLNLLCNYDNDIIPFLNSDYGTAYYRDERGIFQRVDPPLFE
;
A
#
# COMPACT_ATOMS: atom_id res chain seq x y z
N MET A 1 11.16 21.26 -6.18
CA MET A 1 10.32 21.44 -4.97
C MET A 1 11.08 20.93 -3.74
N SER A 2 11.10 21.67 -2.62
CA SER A 2 11.73 21.18 -1.38
C SER A 2 10.91 20.06 -0.75
N LEU A 3 11.55 19.18 0.03
CA LEU A 3 10.88 18.03 0.67
C LEU A 3 9.70 18.47 1.56
N PHE A 4 9.88 19.57 2.29
CA PHE A 4 8.85 20.19 3.14
C PHE A 4 7.64 20.68 2.32
N MET A 5 7.90 21.35 1.19
CA MET A 5 6.82 21.81 0.31
C MET A 5 6.05 20.62 -0.30
N LYS A 6 6.75 19.57 -0.74
CA LYS A 6 6.11 18.34 -1.29
C LYS A 6 5.19 17.69 -0.25
N GLN A 7 5.61 17.64 1.00
CA GLN A 7 4.81 17.06 2.08
C GLN A 7 3.57 17.88 2.41
N SER A 8 3.71 19.20 2.56
CA SER A 8 2.57 20.08 2.81
C SER A 8 1.53 19.96 1.70
N LEU A 9 1.99 19.78 0.46
CA LEU A 9 1.14 19.51 -0.69
C LEU A 9 0.43 18.16 -0.55
N LEU A 10 1.14 17.06 -0.31
CA LEU A 10 0.54 15.72 -0.14
C LEU A 10 -0.55 15.69 0.93
N GLU A 11 -0.33 16.35 2.07
CA GLU A 11 -1.32 16.44 3.16
C GLU A 11 -2.55 17.26 2.75
N ASN A 12 -2.35 18.35 2.02
CA ASN A 12 -3.45 19.13 1.47
C ASN A 12 -4.26 18.31 0.46
N LEU A 13 -3.59 17.62 -0.47
CA LEU A 13 -4.24 16.78 -1.48
C LEU A 13 -5.04 15.64 -0.84
N GLN A 14 -4.54 15.03 0.24
CA GLN A 14 -5.31 14.04 1.00
C GLN A 14 -6.56 14.64 1.63
N LYS A 15 -6.46 15.81 2.26
CA LYS A 15 -7.65 16.50 2.81
C LYS A 15 -8.65 16.83 1.71
N LEU A 16 -8.20 17.30 0.55
CA LEU A 16 -9.08 17.57 -0.59
C LEU A 16 -9.76 16.27 -1.05
N TYR A 17 -9.02 15.17 -1.11
CA TYR A 17 -9.56 13.87 -1.51
C TYR A 17 -10.62 13.36 -0.54
N ASP A 18 -10.35 13.44 0.77
CA ASP A 18 -11.29 13.03 1.82
C ASP A 18 -12.58 13.87 1.78
N ASN A 19 -12.46 15.14 1.44
CA ASN A 19 -13.60 16.04 1.23
C ASN A 19 -14.24 15.93 -0.16
N LYS A 20 -13.84 14.94 -0.97
CA LYS A 20 -14.33 14.68 -2.34
C LYS A 20 -14.13 15.86 -3.30
N LYS A 21 -13.16 16.72 -3.04
CA LYS A 21 -12.77 17.88 -3.84
C LYS A 21 -11.76 17.49 -4.92
N TYR A 22 -12.14 16.57 -5.80
CA TYR A 22 -11.22 15.96 -6.76
C TYR A 22 -10.75 16.95 -7.84
N GLN A 23 -11.60 17.88 -8.27
CA GLN A 23 -11.22 18.93 -9.21
C GLN A 23 -10.14 19.84 -8.62
N GLU A 24 -10.27 20.22 -7.33
CA GLU A 24 -9.26 21.06 -6.66
C GLU A 24 -7.89 20.36 -6.59
N ILE A 25 -7.85 19.02 -6.46
CA ILE A 25 -6.59 18.24 -6.53
C ILE A 25 -5.95 18.37 -7.90
N VAL A 26 -6.74 18.19 -8.96
CA VAL A 26 -6.28 18.29 -10.35
C VAL A 26 -5.75 19.69 -10.62
N ASP A 27 -6.52 20.71 -10.28
CA ASP A 27 -6.14 22.12 -10.50
C ASP A 27 -4.85 22.46 -9.74
N THR A 28 -4.75 22.08 -8.46
CA THR A 28 -3.55 22.30 -7.63
C THR A 28 -2.30 21.65 -8.25
N LEU A 29 -2.43 20.43 -8.79
CA LEU A 29 -1.30 19.72 -9.37
C LEU A 29 -0.90 20.27 -10.74
N LEU A 30 -1.85 20.78 -11.53
CA LEU A 30 -1.58 21.41 -12.83
C LEU A 30 -0.90 22.79 -12.71
N GLU A 31 -0.89 23.42 -11.53
CA GLU A 31 -0.02 24.57 -11.25
C GLU A 31 1.47 24.21 -11.22
N ILE A 32 1.79 22.92 -11.15
CA ILE A 32 3.15 22.37 -11.13
C ILE A 32 3.38 21.63 -12.45
N GLU A 33 4.52 21.88 -13.10
CA GLU A 33 4.92 21.13 -14.30
C GLU A 33 4.92 19.61 -14.03
N PRO A 34 4.22 18.79 -14.85
CA PRO A 34 4.05 17.35 -14.61
C PRO A 34 5.36 16.56 -14.44
N GLU A 35 6.45 17.01 -15.05
CA GLU A 35 7.78 16.40 -14.92
C GLU A 35 8.33 16.50 -13.49
N GLN A 36 7.83 17.45 -12.69
CA GLN A 36 8.24 17.66 -11.30
C GLN A 36 7.40 16.87 -10.30
N TRP A 37 6.30 16.25 -10.74
CA TRP A 37 5.38 15.51 -9.85
C TRP A 37 6.06 14.29 -9.21
N GLY A 38 6.89 13.60 -9.99
CA GLY A 38 7.44 12.31 -9.60
C GLY A 38 6.34 11.26 -9.38
N TYR A 39 6.70 10.16 -8.70
CA TYR A 39 5.83 9.00 -8.53
C TYR A 39 4.52 9.31 -7.80
N ASP A 40 4.62 9.82 -6.57
CA ASP A 40 3.48 9.97 -5.66
C ASP A 40 2.41 10.92 -6.18
N LEU A 41 2.82 12.10 -6.66
CA LEU A 41 1.88 13.11 -7.14
C LEU A 41 1.23 12.67 -8.45
N THR A 42 1.95 11.94 -9.31
CA THR A 42 1.35 11.32 -10.51
C THR A 42 0.27 10.30 -10.13
N CYS A 43 0.53 9.47 -9.13
CA CYS A 43 -0.44 8.48 -8.63
C CYS A 43 -1.67 9.14 -7.98
N ILE A 44 -1.49 10.29 -7.30
CA ILE A 44 -2.59 11.08 -6.72
C ILE A 44 -3.40 11.77 -7.81
N PHE A 45 -2.73 12.36 -8.80
CA PHE A 45 -3.37 12.98 -9.95
C PHE A 45 -4.27 12.00 -10.69
N ALA A 46 -3.72 10.84 -11.05
CA ALA A 46 -4.48 9.77 -11.72
C ALA A 46 -5.65 9.27 -10.87
N ARG A 47 -5.48 9.22 -9.54
CA ARG A 47 -6.58 8.87 -8.65
C ARG A 47 -7.70 9.91 -8.69
N ALA A 48 -7.40 11.20 -8.66
CA ALA A 48 -8.40 12.25 -8.76
C ALA A 48 -9.10 12.25 -10.12
N LEU A 49 -8.35 12.04 -11.21
CA LEU A 49 -8.92 11.88 -12.55
C LEU A 49 -9.91 10.71 -12.64
N ASN A 50 -9.61 9.57 -12.01
CA ASN A 50 -10.56 8.46 -11.92
C ASN A 50 -11.88 8.86 -11.26
N GLU A 51 -11.84 9.67 -10.20
CA GLU A 51 -13.07 10.14 -9.55
C GLU A 51 -13.86 11.12 -10.41
N LEU A 52 -13.17 11.87 -11.27
CA LEU A 52 -13.79 12.79 -12.22
C LEU A 52 -14.31 12.10 -13.50
N GLY A 53 -14.02 10.81 -13.68
CA GLY A 53 -14.41 10.05 -14.87
C GLY A 53 -13.39 10.11 -16.01
N GLU A 54 -12.25 10.77 -15.81
CA GLU A 54 -11.18 10.97 -16.79
C GLU A 54 -10.22 9.77 -16.81
N TYR A 55 -10.77 8.60 -17.11
CA TYR A 55 -10.07 7.33 -16.93
C TYR A 55 -8.88 7.12 -17.87
N ASP A 56 -8.99 7.58 -19.12
CA ASP A 56 -7.92 7.39 -20.11
C ASP A 56 -6.70 8.24 -19.74
N ASP A 57 -6.92 9.47 -19.26
CA ASP A 57 -5.85 10.32 -18.74
C ASP A 57 -5.24 9.72 -17.46
N ALA A 58 -6.08 9.24 -16.53
CA ALA A 58 -5.61 8.56 -15.33
C ALA A 58 -4.67 7.40 -15.66
N LEU A 59 -5.07 6.55 -16.61
CA LEU A 59 -4.25 5.43 -17.08
C LEU A 59 -2.95 5.93 -17.73
N GLY A 60 -3.05 6.95 -18.60
CA GLY A 60 -1.89 7.54 -19.27
C GLY A 60 -0.82 8.03 -18.30
N TYR A 61 -1.21 8.73 -17.23
CA TYR A 61 -0.29 9.18 -16.19
C TYR A 61 0.30 8.03 -15.38
N LEU A 62 -0.50 7.03 -14.98
CA LEU A 62 0.00 5.86 -14.26
C LEU A 62 1.05 5.08 -15.05
N LEU A 63 0.90 5.00 -16.38
CA LEU A 63 1.85 4.31 -17.26
C LEU A 63 3.18 5.06 -17.40
N LYS A 64 3.21 6.40 -17.28
CA LYS A 64 4.46 7.19 -17.29
C LYS A 64 5.38 6.81 -16.14
N VAL A 65 4.82 6.41 -15.00
CA VAL A 65 5.56 6.04 -13.79
C VAL A 65 5.73 4.53 -13.61
N ALA A 66 5.51 3.75 -14.68
CA ALA A 66 5.54 2.29 -14.62
C ALA A 66 6.87 1.72 -14.13
N GLN A 67 8.01 2.34 -14.44
CA GLN A 67 9.32 1.84 -14.00
C GLN A 67 9.44 1.82 -12.48
N GLN A 68 8.93 2.86 -11.81
CA GLN A 68 8.91 2.98 -10.34
C GLN A 68 7.85 2.05 -9.72
N GLY A 69 6.67 1.96 -10.35
CA GLY A 69 5.54 1.21 -9.83
C GLY A 69 5.63 -0.33 -9.93
N ARG A 70 6.59 -0.91 -10.67
CA ARG A 70 6.65 -2.37 -10.90
C ARG A 70 6.73 -3.25 -9.65
N LYS A 71 7.27 -2.71 -8.55
CA LYS A 71 7.39 -3.39 -7.25
C LYS A 71 6.35 -2.90 -6.24
N ASP A 72 5.57 -1.89 -6.58
CA ASP A 72 4.51 -1.35 -5.75
C ASP A 72 3.18 -2.04 -6.11
N TYR A 73 2.63 -2.80 -5.17
CA TYR A 73 1.33 -3.43 -5.39
C TYR A 73 0.22 -2.39 -5.60
N MET A 74 0.30 -1.23 -4.94
CA MET A 74 -0.71 -0.17 -5.04
C MET A 74 -0.74 0.44 -6.44
N TRP A 75 0.38 0.50 -7.13
CA TRP A 75 0.40 0.90 -8.54
C TRP A 75 -0.47 -0.01 -9.40
N TYR A 76 -0.32 -1.33 -9.26
CA TYR A 76 -1.14 -2.30 -9.95
C TYR A 76 -2.60 -2.19 -9.54
N VAL A 77 -2.90 -1.95 -8.26
CA VAL A 77 -4.26 -1.72 -7.78
C VAL A 77 -4.85 -0.46 -8.43
N ARG A 78 -4.13 0.66 -8.53
CA ARG A 78 -4.59 1.89 -9.17
C ARG A 78 -4.89 1.71 -10.66
N ILE A 79 -4.03 1.00 -11.39
CA ILE A 79 -4.28 0.67 -12.80
C ILE A 79 -5.47 -0.29 -12.93
N GLY A 80 -5.53 -1.31 -12.08
CA GLY A 80 -6.65 -2.26 -12.06
C GLY A 80 -7.98 -1.56 -11.79
N TYR A 81 -7.99 -0.62 -10.86
CA TYR A 81 -9.14 0.21 -10.53
C TYR A 81 -9.55 1.10 -11.71
N THR A 82 -8.59 1.74 -12.37
CA THR A 82 -8.83 2.53 -13.59
C THR A 82 -9.50 1.67 -14.67
N TYR A 83 -8.94 0.50 -14.98
CA TYR A 83 -9.56 -0.44 -15.94
C TYR A 83 -10.94 -0.91 -15.49
N TYR A 84 -11.13 -1.11 -14.19
CA TYR A 84 -12.40 -1.54 -13.64
C TYR A 84 -13.48 -0.47 -13.85
N LEU A 85 -13.17 0.80 -13.61
CA LEU A 85 -14.08 1.93 -13.88
C LEU A 85 -14.38 2.08 -15.37
N GLN A 86 -13.41 1.78 -16.23
CA GLN A 86 -13.61 1.67 -17.68
C GLN A 86 -14.43 0.43 -18.11
N LYS A 87 -14.87 -0.41 -17.17
CA LYS A 87 -15.57 -1.69 -17.40
C LYS A 87 -14.71 -2.73 -18.15
N LYS A 88 -13.39 -2.53 -18.23
CA LYS A 88 -12.42 -3.46 -18.80
C LYS A 88 -12.03 -4.51 -17.75
N TYR A 89 -13.00 -5.28 -17.28
CA TYR A 89 -12.86 -6.15 -16.11
C TYR A 89 -11.77 -7.21 -16.24
N LYS A 90 -11.56 -7.74 -17.44
CA LYS A 90 -10.49 -8.70 -17.71
C LYS A 90 -9.10 -8.10 -17.50
N ASP A 91 -8.90 -6.86 -17.92
CA ASP A 91 -7.61 -6.17 -17.74
C ASP A 91 -7.44 -5.69 -16.30
N ALA A 92 -8.53 -5.26 -15.66
CA ALA A 92 -8.56 -4.99 -14.22
C ALA A 92 -8.13 -6.23 -13.41
N SER A 93 -8.71 -7.40 -13.71
CA SER A 93 -8.40 -8.66 -13.05
C SER A 93 -6.92 -9.01 -13.18
N LYS A 94 -6.32 -8.88 -14.38
CA LYS A 94 -4.87 -9.11 -14.57
C LYS A 94 -4.01 -8.20 -13.70
N MET A 95 -4.39 -6.94 -13.52
CA MET A 95 -3.62 -6.00 -12.69
C MET A 95 -3.78 -6.34 -11.20
N PHE A 96 -5.00 -6.63 -10.75
CA PHE A 96 -5.21 -7.07 -9.37
C PHE A 96 -4.53 -8.41 -9.07
N GLU A 97 -4.42 -9.33 -10.03
CA GLU A 97 -3.61 -10.55 -9.88
C GLU A 97 -2.12 -10.26 -9.71
N LYS A 98 -1.57 -9.22 -10.37
CA LYS A 98 -0.20 -8.78 -10.13
C LYS A 98 -0.04 -8.17 -8.74
N ALA A 99 -0.99 -7.34 -8.30
CA ALA A 99 -1.01 -6.83 -6.94
C ALA A 99 -1.07 -7.98 -5.91
N LEU A 100 -1.92 -8.98 -6.15
CA LEU A 100 -2.09 -10.15 -5.28
C LEU A 100 -0.83 -11.02 -5.21
N LYS A 101 -0.02 -11.09 -6.28
CA LYS A 101 1.28 -11.77 -6.23
C LYS A 101 2.28 -11.07 -5.32
N LEU A 102 2.22 -9.74 -5.25
CA LEU A 102 3.07 -8.94 -4.35
C LEU A 102 2.51 -8.89 -2.93
N GLN A 103 1.21 -9.10 -2.76
CA GLN A 103 0.49 -8.98 -1.49
C GLN A 103 -0.61 -10.05 -1.38
N PRO A 104 -0.27 -11.35 -1.27
CA PRO A 104 -1.22 -12.45 -1.28
C PRO A 104 -2.22 -12.43 -0.13
N ASN A 105 -1.84 -11.80 1.00
CA ASN A 105 -2.65 -11.73 2.22
C ASN A 105 -3.32 -10.36 2.40
N ASN A 106 -3.10 -9.40 1.49
CA ASN A 106 -3.73 -8.10 1.60
C ASN A 106 -5.22 -8.21 1.22
N GLN A 107 -6.07 -7.97 2.22
CA GLN A 107 -7.51 -8.19 2.12
C GLN A 107 -8.18 -7.24 1.11
N GLU A 108 -7.70 -6.01 0.97
CA GLU A 108 -8.20 -5.07 -0.03
C GLU A 108 -7.85 -5.55 -1.45
N VAL A 109 -6.62 -6.02 -1.65
CA VAL A 109 -6.19 -6.57 -2.93
C VAL A 109 -6.99 -7.83 -3.30
N VAL A 110 -7.23 -8.72 -2.33
CA VAL A 110 -8.09 -9.90 -2.50
C VAL A 110 -9.51 -9.49 -2.87
N LEU A 111 -10.06 -8.46 -2.22
CA LEU A 111 -11.38 -7.92 -2.53
C LEU A 111 -11.43 -7.37 -3.95
N PHE A 112 -10.53 -6.47 -4.34
CA PHE A 112 -10.48 -5.91 -5.69
C PHE A 112 -10.36 -6.99 -6.78
N ALA A 113 -9.50 -7.98 -6.58
CA ALA A 113 -9.36 -9.11 -7.48
C ALA A 113 -10.66 -9.92 -7.60
N THR A 114 -11.33 -10.17 -6.46
CA THR A 114 -12.62 -10.89 -6.42
C THR A 114 -13.72 -10.11 -7.15
N LEU A 115 -13.82 -8.80 -6.90
CA LEU A 115 -14.79 -7.91 -7.55
C LEU A 115 -14.59 -7.88 -9.07
N ALA A 116 -13.34 -7.73 -9.53
CA ALA A 116 -13.03 -7.71 -10.96
C ALA A 116 -13.35 -9.04 -11.65
N LYS A 117 -13.01 -10.16 -11.01
CA LYS A 117 -13.27 -11.50 -11.57
C LYS A 117 -14.77 -11.82 -11.61
N SER A 118 -15.50 -11.43 -10.57
CA SER A 118 -16.96 -11.54 -10.52
C SER A 118 -17.61 -10.72 -11.65
N ALA A 119 -17.15 -9.48 -11.83
CA ALA A 119 -17.62 -8.60 -12.90
C ALA A 119 -17.30 -9.15 -14.31
N GLU A 120 -16.10 -9.68 -14.51
CA GLU A 120 -15.70 -10.31 -15.78
C GLU A 120 -16.61 -11.47 -16.15
N LYS A 121 -16.92 -12.34 -15.17
CA LYS A 121 -17.74 -13.53 -15.37
C LYS A 121 -19.25 -13.27 -15.29
N LYS A 122 -19.66 -12.04 -14.95
CA LYS A 122 -21.05 -11.68 -14.65
C LYS A 122 -21.68 -12.58 -13.57
N GLU A 123 -20.86 -13.02 -12.62
CA GLU A 123 -21.31 -13.80 -11.46
C GLU A 123 -22.11 -12.91 -10.50
N ASN A 124 -22.98 -13.53 -9.68
CA ASN A 124 -23.63 -12.80 -8.60
C ASN A 124 -22.57 -12.36 -7.58
N ILE A 125 -22.55 -11.06 -7.28
CA ILE A 125 -21.54 -10.47 -6.41
C ILE A 125 -21.57 -11.04 -4.98
N HIS A 126 -22.76 -11.39 -4.47
CA HIS A 126 -22.90 -11.99 -3.16
C HIS A 126 -22.25 -13.37 -3.10
N ASP A 127 -22.37 -14.18 -4.16
CA ASP A 127 -21.75 -15.51 -4.21
C ASP A 127 -20.23 -15.40 -4.27
N SER A 128 -19.70 -14.48 -5.08
CA SER A 128 -18.26 -14.25 -5.19
C SER A 128 -17.67 -13.77 -3.86
N ILE A 129 -18.35 -12.85 -3.16
CA ILE A 129 -17.93 -12.39 -1.83
C ILE A 129 -18.04 -13.52 -0.80
N ASN A 130 -19.14 -14.25 -0.75
CA ASN A 130 -19.31 -15.35 0.22
C ASN A 130 -18.23 -16.42 0.04
N ASN A 131 -17.88 -16.74 -1.21
CA ASN A 131 -16.77 -17.65 -1.50
C ASN A 131 -15.43 -17.09 -1.04
N MET A 132 -15.19 -15.79 -1.23
CA MET A 132 -14.00 -15.11 -0.70
C MET A 132 -13.95 -15.17 0.82
N ILE A 133 -15.06 -14.87 1.51
CA ILE A 133 -15.18 -14.94 2.98
C ILE A 133 -14.88 -16.35 3.47
N ASN A 134 -15.49 -17.37 2.87
CA ASN A 134 -15.26 -18.77 3.25
C ASN A 134 -13.80 -19.17 3.05
N ARG A 135 -13.18 -18.72 1.96
CA ARG A 135 -11.76 -18.94 1.70
C ARG A 135 -10.88 -18.26 2.74
N LEU A 136 -11.13 -16.99 3.07
CA LEU A 136 -10.38 -16.26 4.10
C LEU A 136 -10.54 -16.88 5.50
N LYS A 137 -11.75 -17.33 5.86
CA LYS A 137 -12.01 -18.08 7.10
C LYS A 137 -11.21 -19.38 7.19
N SER A 138 -10.94 -20.02 6.05
CA SER A 138 -10.16 -21.26 5.99
C SER A 138 -8.64 -21.05 6.02
N ILE A 139 -8.16 -19.81 5.81
CA ILE A 139 -6.73 -19.51 5.63
C ILE A 139 -6.11 -18.73 6.81
N GLY A 140 -6.88 -17.93 7.57
CA GLY A 140 -6.27 -16.87 8.40
C GLY A 140 -6.20 -17.05 9.93
N GLU A 141 -5.25 -16.32 10.53
CA GLU A 141 -5.13 -16.03 11.98
C GLU A 141 -6.35 -15.20 12.46
N GLU A 142 -6.62 -15.16 13.78
CA GLU A 142 -7.84 -14.55 14.34
C GLU A 142 -7.94 -13.03 14.08
N SER A 143 -6.80 -12.35 13.97
CA SER A 143 -6.68 -10.93 13.59
C SER A 143 -7.11 -10.66 12.14
N GLU A 144 -6.82 -11.59 11.22
CA GLU A 144 -7.25 -11.48 9.83
C GLU A 144 -8.76 -11.66 9.71
N LYS A 145 -9.35 -12.54 10.54
CA LYS A 145 -10.81 -12.75 10.61
C LYS A 145 -11.55 -11.50 11.07
N GLU A 146 -11.02 -10.73 12.02
CA GLU A 146 -11.66 -9.51 12.51
C GLU A 146 -11.65 -8.38 11.47
N ASN A 147 -10.58 -8.23 10.69
CA ASN A 147 -10.54 -7.22 9.62
C ASN A 147 -11.42 -7.61 8.41
N VAL A 148 -11.49 -8.90 8.07
CA VAL A 148 -12.46 -9.40 7.08
C VAL A 148 -13.89 -9.18 7.55
N LYS A 149 -14.16 -9.41 8.83
CA LYS A 149 -15.45 -9.13 9.46
C LYS A 149 -15.79 -7.64 9.40
N ASN A 150 -14.85 -6.74 9.67
CA ASN A 150 -15.05 -5.29 9.49
C ASN A 150 -15.42 -4.92 8.05
N ILE A 151 -14.75 -5.52 7.05
CA ILE A 151 -15.11 -5.33 5.64
C ILE A 151 -16.53 -5.86 5.38
N ILE A 152 -16.87 -7.06 5.87
CA ILE A 152 -18.20 -7.67 5.72
C ILE A 152 -19.30 -6.83 6.37
N GLU A 153 -19.05 -6.30 7.56
CA GLU A 153 -19.99 -5.44 8.29
C GLU A 153 -20.25 -4.13 7.53
N LYS A 154 -19.23 -3.62 6.82
CA LYS A 154 -19.35 -2.48 5.91
C LYS A 154 -19.99 -2.83 4.57
N LEU A 155 -20.05 -4.11 4.18
CA LEU A 155 -20.76 -4.51 2.97
C LEU A 155 -22.27 -4.28 3.20
N PRO A 156 -22.97 -3.69 2.23
CA PRO A 156 -24.40 -3.48 2.39
C PRO A 156 -25.12 -4.84 2.46
N GLN A 157 -25.88 -5.04 3.53
CA GLN A 157 -26.61 -6.27 3.80
C GLN A 157 -27.88 -6.40 2.94
N GLU A 158 -28.24 -5.33 2.23
CA GLU A 158 -29.33 -5.36 1.27
C GLU A 158 -28.95 -6.12 0.01
N LYS A 159 -29.80 -7.08 -0.39
CA LYS A 159 -29.74 -7.78 -1.68
C LYS A 159 -29.95 -6.85 -2.90
N SER A 160 -30.07 -5.54 -2.68
CA SER A 160 -30.32 -4.51 -3.70
C SER A 160 -29.05 -4.07 -4.44
N ILE A 161 -27.85 -4.45 -3.95
CA ILE A 161 -26.59 -4.20 -4.67
C ILE A 161 -26.54 -5.12 -5.90
N LEU A 162 -27.04 -4.61 -7.02
CA LEU A 162 -27.24 -5.37 -8.24
C LEU A 162 -25.94 -5.65 -9.01
N ASN A 163 -24.82 -4.98 -8.69
CA ASN A 163 -23.56 -5.16 -9.40
C ASN A 163 -22.31 -4.72 -8.61
N THR A 164 -21.17 -5.24 -9.05
CA THR A 164 -19.83 -5.02 -8.49
C THR A 164 -19.40 -3.55 -8.47
N HIS A 165 -19.89 -2.73 -9.41
CA HIS A 165 -19.52 -1.32 -9.54
C HIS A 165 -20.16 -0.46 -8.46
N THR A 166 -21.45 -0.68 -8.17
CA THR A 166 -22.15 -0.05 -7.04
C THR A 166 -21.45 -0.40 -5.73
N LEU A 167 -21.07 -1.67 -5.54
CA LEU A 167 -20.39 -2.10 -4.33
C LEU A 167 -19.04 -1.39 -4.13
N LEU A 168 -18.22 -1.33 -5.18
CA LEU A 168 -16.92 -0.66 -5.14
C LEU A 168 -17.05 0.82 -4.75
N ARG A 169 -18.06 1.51 -5.29
CA ARG A 169 -18.37 2.91 -4.95
C ARG A 169 -18.83 3.06 -3.50
N MET A 170 -19.64 2.13 -2.99
CA MET A 170 -20.07 2.15 -1.59
C MET A 170 -18.94 1.83 -0.61
N LEU A 171 -18.01 0.94 -0.99
CA LEU A 171 -16.81 0.66 -0.20
C LEU A 171 -15.89 1.89 -0.13
N HIS A 172 -15.81 2.65 -1.22
CA HIS A 172 -15.12 3.93 -1.28
C HIS A 172 -15.78 5.00 -0.39
N ASP A 173 -17.12 5.07 -0.38
CA ASP A 173 -17.88 5.96 0.51
C ASP A 173 -17.77 5.58 2.01
N ASN A 174 -17.31 4.37 2.34
CA ASN A 174 -17.11 3.86 3.71
C ASN A 174 -15.62 3.79 4.14
N ASP A 175 -14.77 4.63 3.53
CA ASP A 175 -13.34 4.76 3.82
C ASP A 175 -12.48 3.52 3.54
N ILE A 176 -12.88 2.62 2.64
CA ILE A 176 -11.88 1.78 1.92
C ILE A 176 -11.28 2.66 0.80
N ALA A 177 -10.69 3.77 1.22
CA ALA A 177 -9.95 4.68 0.36
C ALA A 177 -8.56 4.08 0.16
N PHE A 178 -7.95 4.20 -1.03
CA PHE A 178 -6.49 4.07 -1.15
C PHE A 178 -5.89 5.13 -0.22
N PRO A 179 -5.38 4.84 0.98
CA PRO A 179 -4.82 5.92 1.77
C PRO A 179 -3.67 6.51 0.94
N ILE A 180 -3.62 7.83 0.75
CA ILE A 180 -2.33 8.43 0.41
C ILE A 180 -1.49 8.10 1.62
N GLU A 181 -0.40 7.35 1.40
CA GLU A 181 0.56 7.10 2.47
C GLU A 181 0.84 8.44 3.13
N LYS A 182 0.41 8.59 4.38
CA LYS A 182 0.63 9.82 5.12
C LYS A 182 2.14 9.99 5.12
N ASN A 183 2.64 11.17 4.77
CA ASN A 183 4.08 11.37 4.95
C ASN A 183 4.31 11.53 6.46
N LEU A 184 4.65 10.41 7.11
CA LEU A 184 4.92 10.31 8.54
C LEU A 184 6.36 10.70 8.87
N LEU A 185 7.20 10.79 7.85
CA LEU A 185 8.61 11.17 7.95
C LEU A 185 8.85 12.69 7.90
N LYS A 186 7.97 13.50 8.53
CA LYS A 186 7.99 14.97 8.38
C LYS A 186 9.30 15.64 8.79
N HIS A 187 9.96 15.06 9.79
CA HIS A 187 11.20 15.58 10.37
C HIS A 187 12.39 14.67 10.07
N TRP A 188 12.21 13.69 9.19
CA TRP A 188 13.27 12.79 8.78
C TRP A 188 14.21 13.50 7.80
N GLN A 189 15.48 13.57 8.16
CA GLN A 189 16.51 14.20 7.33
C GLN A 189 17.39 13.17 6.60
N GLY A 190 17.22 11.88 6.89
CA GLY A 190 17.97 10.81 6.27
C GLY A 190 17.43 10.40 4.90
N CYS A 191 18.15 9.49 4.25
CA CYS A 191 17.65 8.78 3.07
C CYS A 191 16.33 8.05 3.40
N ARG A 192 15.44 7.92 2.42
CA ARG A 192 14.16 7.22 2.57
C ARG A 192 14.22 5.76 2.18
N ASN A 193 15.25 5.28 1.49
CA ASN A 193 15.32 3.87 1.14
C ASN A 193 15.71 3.06 2.38
N CYS A 194 14.91 2.08 2.75
CA CYS A 194 15.21 1.11 3.78
C CYS A 194 15.04 -0.30 3.24
N PHE A 195 15.56 -1.27 3.96
CA PHE A 195 15.37 -2.68 3.64
C PHE A 195 14.20 -3.25 4.45
N ALA A 196 13.38 -4.08 3.82
CA ALA A 196 12.38 -4.87 4.51
C ALA A 196 12.23 -6.27 3.90
N THR A 197 11.87 -7.24 4.73
CA THR A 197 11.61 -8.62 4.30
C THR A 197 10.19 -8.77 3.75
N ASN A 198 9.98 -9.80 2.95
CA ASN A 198 8.68 -10.18 2.42
C ASN A 198 7.76 -10.70 3.53
N ARG A 199 8.28 -11.13 4.69
CA ARG A 199 7.46 -11.40 5.88
C ARG A 199 6.62 -10.17 6.25
N ILE A 200 7.22 -8.98 6.21
CA ILE A 200 6.51 -7.72 6.47
C ILE A 200 5.72 -7.33 5.23
N ILE A 201 6.42 -7.17 4.12
CA ILE A 201 5.84 -6.52 2.94
C ILE A 201 4.80 -7.43 2.32
N VAL A 202 5.12 -8.67 1.98
CA VAL A 202 4.24 -9.57 1.21
C VAL A 202 3.23 -10.29 2.11
N GLU A 203 3.68 -10.72 3.28
CA GLU A 203 2.90 -11.60 4.16
C GLU A 203 2.15 -10.84 5.25
N GLY A 204 2.40 -9.53 5.39
CA GLY A 204 1.66 -8.66 6.30
C GLY A 204 1.96 -8.92 7.77
N LYS A 205 3.15 -9.42 8.12
CA LYS A 205 3.59 -9.54 9.51
C LYS A 205 4.04 -8.20 10.07
N LYS A 206 3.73 -7.95 11.34
CA LYS A 206 4.25 -6.80 12.09
C LYS A 206 5.77 -6.82 12.13
N ILE A 207 6.38 -5.64 12.22
CA ILE A 207 7.82 -5.52 12.37
C ILE A 207 8.17 -6.00 13.78
N GLY A 208 8.83 -7.15 13.87
CA GLY A 208 9.24 -7.73 15.15
C GLY A 208 10.71 -7.49 15.47
N PHE A 209 11.54 -7.22 14.47
CA PHE A 209 12.94 -6.88 14.67
C PHE A 209 13.39 -5.80 13.69
N MET A 210 14.18 -4.84 14.19
CA MET A 210 14.76 -3.80 13.34
C MET A 210 16.13 -3.40 13.83
N TYR A 211 17.01 -3.06 12.90
CA TYR A 211 18.33 -2.52 13.21
C TYR A 211 18.76 -1.48 12.19
N ARG A 212 19.69 -0.62 12.60
CA ARG A 212 20.22 0.45 11.77
C ARG A 212 21.69 0.22 11.47
N ASP A 213 21.97 -0.20 10.25
CA ASP A 213 23.31 -0.46 9.75
C ASP A 213 23.94 0.78 9.12
N ILE A 214 25.27 0.83 9.04
CA ILE A 214 26.00 1.92 8.41
C ILE A 214 25.87 1.79 6.88
N PRO A 215 25.26 2.76 6.18
CA PRO A 215 25.14 2.72 4.73
C PRO A 215 26.52 2.67 4.05
N LYS A 216 26.62 1.89 2.97
CA LYS A 216 27.81 1.92 2.11
C LYS A 216 27.96 3.29 1.46
N GLU A 217 29.20 3.77 1.37
CA GLU A 217 29.50 5.09 0.79
C GLU A 217 28.91 5.24 -0.62
N GLY A 218 28.25 6.38 -0.88
CA GLY A 218 27.63 6.68 -2.17
C GLY A 218 26.32 5.92 -2.45
N LYS A 219 25.75 5.18 -1.49
CA LYS A 219 24.43 4.56 -1.62
C LYS A 219 23.36 5.40 -0.95
N ASP A 220 22.24 5.57 -1.64
CA ASP A 220 21.03 6.18 -1.11
C ASP A 220 20.31 5.14 -0.24
N ASP A 221 20.74 5.03 1.02
CA ASP A 221 20.24 4.07 2.01
C ASP A 221 20.16 4.73 3.40
N SER A 222 19.03 4.55 4.08
CA SER A 222 18.75 5.07 5.43
C SER A 222 19.52 4.35 6.54
N GLY A 223 20.03 3.16 6.22
CA GLY A 223 20.61 2.21 7.17
C GLY A 223 19.57 1.30 7.82
N TRP A 224 18.28 1.62 7.75
CA TRP A 224 17.25 0.82 8.40
C TRP A 224 17.03 -0.51 7.69
N ARG A 225 16.93 -1.57 8.51
CA ARG A 225 16.59 -2.94 8.13
C ARG A 225 15.44 -3.41 9.01
N PHE A 226 14.35 -3.82 8.40
CA PHE A 226 13.14 -4.27 9.08
C PHE A 226 12.85 -5.73 8.76
N THR A 227 12.57 -6.53 9.79
CA THR A 227 12.18 -7.94 9.67
C THR A 227 11.01 -8.26 10.62
N ALA A 228 10.28 -9.34 10.37
CA ALA A 228 9.22 -9.82 11.26
C ALA A 228 9.78 -10.44 12.56
N GLY A 229 11.07 -10.79 12.57
CA GLY A 229 11.80 -11.34 13.70
C GLY A 229 11.81 -12.87 13.74
N ASP A 230 11.14 -13.52 12.79
CA ASP A 230 11.05 -14.97 12.65
C ASP A 230 11.68 -15.51 11.35
N GLU A 231 12.41 -14.68 10.62
CA GLU A 231 13.15 -15.09 9.44
C GLU A 231 14.29 -16.06 9.79
N SER A 232 14.29 -17.24 9.15
CA SER A 232 15.40 -18.19 9.29
C SER A 232 16.61 -17.79 8.43
N SER A 233 17.77 -18.36 8.74
CA SER A 233 18.97 -18.19 7.94
C SER A 233 18.78 -18.64 6.48
N GLU A 234 18.03 -19.71 6.25
CA GLU A 234 17.69 -20.18 4.89
C GLU A 234 16.78 -19.20 4.17
N TYR A 235 15.81 -18.60 4.87
CA TYR A 235 14.94 -17.56 4.31
C TYR A 235 15.75 -16.33 3.88
N MET A 236 16.66 -15.88 4.74
CA MET A 236 17.52 -14.72 4.49
C MET A 236 18.62 -14.99 3.45
N ALA A 237 18.87 -16.24 3.07
CA ALA A 237 19.82 -16.59 2.02
C ALA A 237 19.29 -16.35 0.60
N ASP A 238 17.97 -16.23 0.42
CA ASP A 238 17.35 -15.94 -0.88
C ASP A 238 17.10 -14.43 -1.03
N GLU A 239 17.78 -13.81 -2.00
CA GLU A 239 17.68 -12.38 -2.30
C GLU A 239 16.29 -11.93 -2.75
N ASN A 240 15.41 -12.86 -3.14
CA ASN A 240 14.03 -12.55 -3.51
C ASN A 240 13.12 -12.33 -2.29
N ASN A 241 13.57 -12.69 -1.09
CA ASN A 241 12.78 -12.62 0.14
C ASN A 241 12.81 -11.25 0.82
N PHE A 242 13.48 -10.27 0.23
CA PHE A 242 13.58 -8.93 0.77
C PHE A 242 13.90 -7.90 -0.33
N GLY A 243 13.82 -6.63 0.01
CA GLY A 243 14.13 -5.57 -0.94
C GLY A 243 14.26 -4.20 -0.32
N LEU A 244 14.53 -3.22 -1.18
CA LEU A 244 14.52 -1.80 -0.85
C LEU A 244 13.12 -1.23 -1.02
N TYR A 245 12.67 -0.50 -0.02
CA TYR A 245 11.35 0.13 0.07
C TYR A 245 11.50 1.55 0.60
N ASP A 246 10.48 2.39 0.37
CA ASP A 246 10.42 3.70 1.01
C ASP A 246 10.10 3.52 2.51
N LEU A 247 10.90 4.14 3.37
CA LEU A 247 10.77 4.09 4.82
C LEU A 247 9.39 4.58 5.30
N ASN A 248 8.79 5.52 4.57
CA ASN A 248 7.46 6.02 4.89
C ASN A 248 6.38 4.96 4.67
N LEU A 249 6.55 4.06 3.68
CA LEU A 249 5.64 2.92 3.48
C LEU A 249 5.65 2.07 4.75
N LEU A 250 6.84 1.75 5.27
CA LEU A 250 6.98 0.95 6.49
C LEU A 250 6.41 1.67 7.72
N CYS A 251 6.56 3.00 7.81
CA CYS A 251 5.94 3.77 8.89
C CYS A 251 4.41 3.76 8.81
N ASN A 252 3.83 3.87 7.61
CA ASN A 252 2.37 3.79 7.46
C ASN A 252 1.84 2.39 7.78
N TYR A 253 2.63 1.38 7.46
CA TYR A 253 2.33 -0.01 7.77
C TYR A 253 2.44 -0.30 9.29
N ASP A 254 3.49 0.18 9.95
CA ASP A 254 3.75 -0.04 11.36
C ASP A 254 4.26 1.23 12.06
N ASN A 255 3.33 2.08 12.53
CA ASN A 255 3.62 3.38 13.14
C ASN A 255 4.54 3.29 14.37
N ASP A 256 4.61 2.12 15.02
CA ASP A 256 5.37 1.94 16.27
C ASP A 256 6.88 2.07 16.06
N ILE A 257 7.38 2.01 14.82
CA ILE A 257 8.80 2.21 14.50
C ILE A 257 9.20 3.69 14.49
N ILE A 258 8.24 4.62 14.32
CA ILE A 258 8.50 6.05 14.13
C ILE A 258 9.37 6.66 15.26
N PRO A 259 9.14 6.36 16.55
CA PRO A 259 9.95 6.91 17.64
C PRO A 259 11.44 6.54 17.55
N PHE A 260 11.78 5.48 16.83
CA PHE A 260 13.14 4.92 16.79
C PHE A 260 13.96 5.37 15.59
N LEU A 261 13.34 6.00 14.59
CA LEU A 261 13.99 6.25 13.29
C LEU A 261 15.29 7.06 13.41
N ASN A 262 15.38 7.99 14.36
CA ASN A 262 16.55 8.83 14.59
C ASN A 262 17.65 8.17 15.43
N SER A 263 17.49 6.92 15.84
CA SER A 263 18.51 6.18 16.59
C SER A 263 19.82 6.03 15.81
N ASP A 264 20.95 6.03 16.51
CA ASP A 264 22.27 5.95 15.91
C ASP A 264 22.48 4.66 15.09
N TYR A 265 23.45 4.69 14.17
CA TYR A 265 23.92 3.48 13.51
C TYR A 265 24.50 2.50 14.55
N GLY A 266 24.30 1.20 14.32
CA GLY A 266 24.62 0.13 15.27
C GLY A 266 23.55 -0.09 16.34
N THR A 267 22.36 0.50 16.21
CA THR A 267 21.23 0.21 17.12
C THR A 267 20.37 -0.92 16.59
N ALA A 268 19.83 -1.73 17.51
CA ALA A 268 18.86 -2.76 17.21
C ALA A 268 17.74 -2.82 18.27
N TYR A 269 16.57 -3.25 17.82
CA TYR A 269 15.37 -3.33 18.63
C TYR A 269 14.59 -4.61 18.28
N TYR A 270 14.10 -5.29 19.30
CA TYR A 270 13.18 -6.42 19.19
C TYR A 270 11.84 -6.06 19.85
N ARG A 271 10.74 -6.47 19.23
CA ARG A 271 9.39 -6.27 19.75
C ARG A 271 9.00 -7.44 20.66
N ASP A 272 8.80 -7.16 21.94
CA ASP A 272 8.41 -8.17 22.93
C ASP A 272 6.95 -8.65 22.77
N GLU A 273 6.56 -9.66 23.56
CA GLU A 273 5.21 -10.24 23.55
C GLU A 273 4.09 -9.24 23.89
N ARG A 274 4.44 -8.09 24.50
CA ARG A 274 3.51 -7.01 24.81
C ARG A 274 3.41 -6.00 23.66
N GLY A 275 4.16 -6.21 22.57
CA GLY A 275 4.21 -5.34 21.41
C GLY A 275 5.17 -4.16 21.57
N ILE A 276 6.02 -4.12 22.60
CA ILE A 276 6.89 -2.99 22.90
C ILE A 276 8.31 -3.28 22.38
N PHE A 277 8.91 -2.29 21.70
CA PHE A 277 10.30 -2.41 21.25
C PHE A 277 11.29 -2.23 22.41
N GLN A 278 12.12 -3.25 22.61
CA GLN A 278 13.23 -3.28 23.55
C GLN A 278 14.54 -3.17 22.78
N ARG A 279 15.47 -2.35 23.27
CA ARG A 279 16.81 -2.22 22.68
C ARG A 279 17.60 -3.49 22.95
N VAL A 280 18.29 -4.00 21.92
CA VAL A 280 19.15 -5.18 21.98
C VAL A 280 20.46 -4.90 21.26
N ASP A 281 21.44 -5.79 21.44
CA ASP A 281 22.68 -5.72 20.66
C ASP A 281 22.40 -6.05 19.19
N PRO A 282 22.98 -5.29 18.24
CA PRO A 282 22.80 -5.58 16.82
C PRO A 282 23.42 -6.94 16.48
N PRO A 283 22.89 -7.63 15.46
CA PRO A 283 23.49 -8.87 15.00
C PRO A 283 24.91 -8.56 14.51
N LEU A 284 25.89 -9.35 14.96
CA LEU A 284 27.24 -9.31 14.41
C LEU A 284 27.17 -9.91 13.00
N PHE A 285 27.13 -9.05 11.98
CA PHE A 285 27.29 -9.48 10.61
C PHE A 285 28.80 -9.48 10.30
N GLU A 286 29.42 -10.66 10.25
CA GLU A 286 30.76 -10.87 9.70
C GLU A 286 30.77 -10.73 8.17
#